data_AF-A0A7J4LUI6-F1
#
_entry.id   AF-A0A7J4LUI6-F1
#
_cell.length_a   1.000
_cell.length_b   1.000
_cell.length_c   1.000
_cell.angle_alpha   90.00
_cell.angle_beta   90.00
_cell.angle_gamma   90.00
#
_symmetry.space_group_name_H-M   'P 1'
#
loop_
_entity.id
_entity.type
_entity.pdbx_description
1 polymer ?
#
loop_
_entity_poly.entity_id
_entity_poly.type
_entity_poly.pdbx_seq_one_letter_code
_entity_poly.pdbx_strand_id
1 'polypeptide(L)'
;GEAVLEQVLARSRGDIKRVVATGYGWVSFSADETVSEIAAHSRGSYSLFPDARTITDIGGQDSKITRINEQGRVLDFAMNDRCAAGTGR
;
A
#
# COMPACT_ATOMS: atom_id res chain seq x y z
N GLY A 1 -11.45 -12.47 0.36
CA GLY A 1 -11.14 -11.14 0.89
C GLY A 1 -12.15 -10.79 1.96
N GLU A 2 -13.36 -10.46 1.53
CA GLU A 2 -14.47 -10.02 2.40
C GLU A 2 -14.70 -10.89 3.64
N ALA A 3 -14.86 -12.21 3.50
CA ALA A 3 -15.10 -13.10 4.65
C ALA A 3 -14.00 -13.02 5.72
N VAL A 4 -12.75 -12.74 5.34
CA VAL A 4 -11.65 -12.57 6.30
C VAL A 4 -11.75 -11.21 7.00
N LEU A 5 -12.09 -10.15 6.25
CA LEU A 5 -12.32 -8.82 6.80
C LEU A 5 -13.46 -8.85 7.83
N GLU A 6 -14.59 -9.46 7.50
CA GLU A 6 -15.73 -9.63 8.41
C GLU A 6 -15.34 -10.35 9.71
N GLN A 7 -14.54 -11.43 9.60
CA GLN A 7 -14.06 -12.16 10.78
C GLN A 7 -13.14 -11.31 11.66
N VAL A 8 -12.25 -10.51 11.06
CA VAL A 8 -11.36 -9.60 11.80
C VAL A 8 -12.17 -8.51 12.50
N LEU A 9 -13.12 -7.89 11.80
CA LEU A 9 -13.98 -6.85 12.37
C LEU A 9 -14.84 -7.39 13.51
N ALA A 10 -15.45 -8.57 13.36
CA ALA A 10 -16.20 -9.23 14.42
C ALA A 10 -15.35 -9.49 15.67
N ARG A 11 -14.08 -9.89 15.49
CA ARG A 11 -13.13 -10.10 16.60
C ARG A 11 -12.68 -8.81 17.28
N SER A 12 -12.71 -7.69 16.57
CA SER A 12 -12.33 -6.38 17.12
C SER A 12 -13.35 -5.79 18.10
N ARG A 13 -14.54 -6.42 18.25
CA ARG A 13 -15.61 -5.97 19.15
C ARG A 13 -16.04 -4.50 18.97
N GLY A 14 -15.83 -3.94 17.77
CA GLY A 14 -16.18 -2.56 17.44
C GLY A 14 -15.08 -1.53 17.73
N ASP A 15 -13.87 -1.96 18.12
CA ASP A 15 -12.76 -1.02 18.41
C ASP A 15 -12.14 -0.41 17.14
N ILE A 16 -12.37 -1.03 15.97
CA ILE A 16 -11.91 -0.50 14.68
C ILE A 16 -12.88 0.58 14.19
N LYS A 17 -12.41 1.82 14.21
CA LYS A 17 -13.19 3.00 13.77
C LYS A 17 -13.22 3.21 12.26
N ARG A 18 -12.21 2.69 11.55
CA ARG A 18 -12.04 2.91 10.11
C ARG A 18 -11.20 1.80 9.47
N VAL A 19 -11.60 1.39 8.28
CA VAL A 19 -10.92 0.44 7.40
C VAL A 19 -10.50 1.16 6.13
N VAL A 20 -9.23 1.02 5.76
CA VAL A 20 -8.68 1.54 4.50
C VAL A 20 -8.08 0.39 3.72
N ALA A 21 -8.46 0.24 2.46
CA ALA A 21 -7.94 -0.81 1.57
C ALA A 21 -6.95 -0.25 0.54
N THR A 22 -5.96 -1.06 0.17
CA THR A 22 -4.93 -0.73 -0.82
C THR A 22 -4.42 -1.99 -1.54
N GLY A 23 -3.53 -1.82 -2.54
CA GLY A 23 -3.00 -2.91 -3.39
C GLY A 23 -4.03 -3.48 -4.38
N TYR A 24 -3.60 -4.29 -5.34
CA TYR A 24 -4.44 -4.80 -6.45
C TYR A 24 -5.79 -5.42 -6.05
N GLY A 25 -5.89 -6.02 -4.86
CA GLY A 25 -7.09 -6.69 -4.38
C GLY A 25 -8.13 -5.78 -3.74
N TRP A 26 -7.90 -4.46 -3.64
CA TRP A 26 -8.74 -3.54 -2.87
C TRP A 26 -10.24 -3.60 -3.22
N VAL A 27 -10.59 -3.89 -4.48
CA VAL A 27 -11.97 -4.02 -4.97
C VAL A 27 -12.74 -5.19 -4.34
N SER A 28 -12.04 -6.13 -3.71
CA SER A 28 -12.62 -7.33 -3.09
C SER A 28 -12.98 -7.14 -1.62
N PHE A 29 -12.94 -5.90 -1.13
CA PHE A 29 -13.14 -5.53 0.27
C PHE A 29 -14.10 -4.35 0.42
N SER A 30 -15.05 -4.45 1.35
CA SER A 30 -15.90 -3.32 1.77
C SER A 30 -15.16 -2.46 2.82
N ALA A 31 -14.33 -1.52 2.34
CA ALA A 31 -13.59 -0.57 3.17
C ALA A 31 -14.21 0.84 3.15
N ASP A 32 -13.99 1.62 4.21
CA ASP A 32 -14.48 3.01 4.28
C ASP A 32 -13.77 3.94 3.29
N GLU A 33 -12.52 3.62 2.94
CA GLU A 33 -11.73 4.36 1.96
C GLU A 33 -10.78 3.40 1.22
N THR A 34 -10.47 3.76 -0.03
CA THR A 34 -9.48 3.06 -0.84
C THR A 34 -8.38 4.03 -1.23
N VAL A 35 -7.13 3.60 -1.11
CA VAL A 35 -5.97 4.41 -1.47
C VAL A 35 -5.03 3.60 -2.34
N SER A 36 -4.30 4.25 -3.25
CA SER A 36 -3.29 3.56 -4.04
C SER A 36 -2.18 3.03 -3.15
N GLU A 37 -1.57 1.91 -3.55
CA GLU A 37 -0.44 1.33 -2.82
C GLU A 37 0.76 2.28 -2.77
N ILE A 38 0.95 3.09 -3.81
CA ILE A 38 1.97 4.13 -3.86
C ILE A 38 1.72 5.16 -2.75
N ALA A 39 0.48 5.60 -2.57
CA ALA A 39 0.12 6.54 -1.51
C ALA A 39 0.25 5.90 -0.12
N ALA A 40 -0.19 4.65 0.05
CA ALA A 40 -0.07 3.90 1.30
C ALA A 40 1.40 3.73 1.70
N HIS A 41 2.26 3.27 0.79
CA HIS A 41 3.70 3.13 1.03
C HIS A 41 4.40 4.47 1.24
N SER A 42 4.03 5.52 0.50
CA SER A 42 4.53 6.88 0.72
C SER A 42 4.24 7.36 2.15
N ARG A 43 3.00 7.20 2.60
CA ARG A 43 2.56 7.63 3.93
C ARG A 43 3.20 6.82 5.04
N GLY A 44 3.23 5.49 4.90
CA GLY A 44 3.86 4.59 5.87
C GLY A 44 5.36 4.83 5.98
N SER A 45 6.05 4.94 4.84
CA SER A 45 7.50 5.18 4.81
C SER A 45 7.87 6.51 5.42
N TYR A 46 7.15 7.60 5.09
CA TYR A 46 7.39 8.90 5.71
C TYR A 46 7.13 8.88 7.23
N SER A 47 6.10 8.16 7.68
CA SER A 47 5.78 8.06 9.12
C SER A 47 6.86 7.30 9.92
N LEU A 48 7.51 6.31 9.31
CA LEU A 48 8.53 5.49 9.97
C LEU A 48 9.95 6.02 9.75
N PHE A 49 10.20 6.61 8.58
CA PHE A 49 11.49 7.11 8.12
C PHE A 49 11.30 8.52 7.51
N PRO A 50 11.19 9.57 8.34
CA PRO A 50 10.90 10.93 7.87
C PRO A 50 11.93 11.51 6.89
N ASP A 51 13.17 11.00 6.92
CA ASP A 51 14.26 11.41 6.04
C ASP A 51 14.33 10.63 4.72
N ALA A 52 13.52 9.57 4.56
CA ALA A 52 13.46 8.83 3.31
C ALA A 52 12.93 9.71 2.17
N ARG A 53 13.57 9.65 1.00
CA ARG A 53 13.16 10.39 -0.22
C ARG A 53 12.89 9.47 -1.41
N THR A 54 13.21 8.19 -1.27
CA THR A 54 13.00 7.17 -2.29
C THR A 54 12.58 5.89 -1.63
N ILE A 55 11.52 5.29 -2.15
CA ILE A 55 10.95 4.03 -1.70
C ILE A 55 11.12 3.05 -2.84
N THR A 56 11.69 1.89 -2.55
CA THR A 56 11.75 0.76 -3.48
C THR A 56 10.86 -0.35 -2.93
N ASP A 57 9.76 -0.59 -3.61
CA ASP A 57 8.81 -1.66 -3.31
C ASP A 57 9.02 -2.80 -4.30
N ILE A 58 9.33 -4.00 -3.79
CA ILE A 58 9.60 -5.19 -4.59
C ILE A 58 8.50 -6.19 -4.28
N GLY A 59 7.48 -6.22 -5.14
CA GLY A 59 6.37 -7.14 -5.04
C GLY A 59 6.61 -8.46 -5.76
N GLY A 60 5.61 -9.34 -5.68
CA GLY A 60 5.64 -10.63 -6.40
C GLY A 60 5.31 -10.51 -7.90
N GLN A 61 4.68 -9.41 -8.33
CA GLN A 61 4.23 -9.22 -9.71
C GLN A 61 4.91 -8.05 -10.41
N ASP A 62 5.34 -7.05 -9.64
CA ASP A 62 5.96 -5.84 -10.16
C ASP A 62 6.97 -5.29 -9.12
N SER A 63 7.83 -4.39 -9.56
CA SER A 63 8.66 -3.56 -8.70
C SER A 63 8.36 -2.09 -8.95
N LYS A 64 8.27 -1.29 -7.88
CA LYS A 64 7.98 0.14 -7.92
C LYS A 64 9.09 0.94 -7.25
N ILE A 65 9.46 2.05 -7.85
CA ILE A 65 10.32 3.07 -7.24
C ILE A 65 9.51 4.34 -7.13
N THR A 66 9.37 4.88 -5.93
CA THR A 66 8.60 6.10 -5.65
C THR A 66 9.50 7.16 -5.03
N ARG A 67 9.50 8.38 -5.57
CA ARG A 67 10.16 9.54 -4.96
C ARG A 67 9.15 10.34 -4.17
N ILE A 68 9.53 10.76 -2.97
CA ILE A 68 8.68 11.55 -2.06
C ILE A 68 9.40 12.82 -1.61
N ASN A 69 8.64 13.87 -1.33
CA ASN A 69 9.16 15.11 -0.78
C ASN A 69 9.30 15.06 0.75
N GLU A 70 9.77 16.16 1.34
CA GLU A 70 9.99 16.31 2.79
C GLU A 70 8.70 16.25 3.61
N GLN A 71 7.54 16.33 2.98
CA GLN A 71 6.21 16.20 3.61
C GLN A 71 5.59 14.81 3.35
N GLY A 72 6.35 13.86 2.80
CA GLY A 72 5.89 12.52 2.50
C GLY A 72 4.91 12.43 1.34
N ARG A 73 4.85 13.45 0.47
CA ARG A 73 4.00 13.46 -0.74
C ARG A 73 4.77 12.89 -1.92
N VAL A 74 4.09 12.07 -2.71
CA VAL A 74 4.63 11.49 -3.95
C VAL A 74 4.95 12.61 -4.95
N LEU A 75 6.19 12.60 -5.44
CA LEU A 75 6.65 13.49 -6.50
C LEU A 75 6.63 12.79 -7.86
N ASP A 76 7.09 11.54 -7.89
CA ASP A 76 7.22 10.75 -9.11
C ASP A 76 7.27 9.25 -8.76
N PHE A 77 6.92 8.39 -9.71
CA PHE A 77 7.03 6.94 -9.55
C PHE A 77 7.30 6.23 -10.88
N ALA A 78 8.03 5.12 -10.81
CA ALA A 78 8.26 4.20 -11.92
C ALA A 78 7.88 2.79 -11.48
N MET A 79 7.33 2.01 -12.41
CA MET A 79 6.92 0.62 -12.18
C MET A 79 7.46 -0.28 -13.29
N ASN A 80 7.92 -1.47 -12.91
CA ASN A 80 8.22 -2.55 -13.84
C ASN A 80 7.18 -3.66 -13.67
N ASP A 81 6.29 -3.80 -14.65
CA ASP A 81 5.16 -4.76 -14.65
C ASP A 81 5.32 -5.90 -15.67
N ARG A 82 6.33 -5.83 -16.55
CA ARG A 82 6.46 -6.72 -17.72
C ARG A 82 7.66 -7.66 -17.69
N CYS A 83 8.59 -7.52 -16.76
CA CYS A 83 9.78 -8.37 -16.70
C CYS A 83 9.84 -9.15 -15.39
N ALA A 84 9.82 -10.47 -15.46
CA ALA A 84 10.08 -11.33 -14.31
C ALA A 84 11.52 -11.24 -13.79
N ALA A 85 12.41 -10.53 -14.51
CA ALA A 85 13.75 -10.23 -14.03
C ALA A 85 13.67 -9.10 -12.99
N GLY A 86 13.62 -9.47 -11.70
CA GLY A 86 13.59 -8.54 -10.57
C GLY A 86 12.37 -8.66 -9.66
N THR A 87 11.37 -9.46 -10.03
CA THR A 87 10.20 -9.78 -9.20
C THR A 87 10.08 -11.29 -9.14
N GLY A 88 10.08 -11.86 -7.95
CA GLY A 88 10.11 -13.31 -7.73
C GLY A 88 8.94 -14.01 -8.42
N ARG A 89 9.19 -14.54 -9.61
CA ARG A 89 8.29 -15.47 -10.30
C ARG A 89 8.74 -16.90 -10.05
#